data_AF-A0A383WEY2-F1
#
_entry.id   AF-A0A383WEY2-F1
#
_cell.length_a   1.000
_cell.length_b   1.000
_cell.length_c   1.000
_cell.angle_alpha   90.00
_cell.angle_beta   90.00
_cell.angle_gamma   90.00
#
_symmetry.space_group_name_H-M   'P 1'
#
loop_
_entity.id
_entity.type
_entity.pdbx_description
1 polymer ?
#
loop_
_entity_poly.entity_id
_entity_poly.type
_entity_poly.pdbx_seq_one_letter_code
_entity_poly.pdbx_strand_id
1 'polypeptide(L)'
;MVNTPFNNFLVMGDPGLRAKFQEAFTRTTDPGAHGTYFWPVESAWASITRQLCMSLQQLQDTLAAAPDIAMQYMYINAVNGTTIMSSDFKDGMSLQTMDPGFALQLRKRTVNGSAQW
;
A
#
# COMPACT_ATOMS: atom_id res chain seq x y z
N MET A 1 20.06 1.19 6.22
CA MET A 1 19.12 1.91 5.34
C MET A 1 18.06 0.92 4.93
N VAL A 2 16.81 1.11 5.37
CA VAL A 2 15.72 0.23 4.94
C VAL A 2 15.48 0.54 3.46
N ASN A 3 15.77 -0.43 2.60
CA ASN A 3 15.56 -0.34 1.17
C ASN A 3 14.06 -0.48 0.90
N THR A 4 13.28 0.52 1.30
CA THR A 4 11.85 0.53 1.05
C THR A 4 11.65 0.57 -0.46
N PRO A 5 10.86 -0.35 -1.05
CA PRO A 5 10.62 -0.37 -2.49
C PRO A 5 10.07 0.94 -3.05
N PHE A 6 9.57 1.81 -2.16
CA PHE A 6 9.13 3.18 -2.46
C PHE A 6 10.25 4.17 -2.81
N ASN A 7 11.51 3.93 -2.44
CA ASN A 7 12.61 4.86 -2.75
C ASN A 7 12.87 4.96 -4.26
N ASN A 8 12.67 3.87 -5.00
CA ASN A 8 12.81 3.86 -6.45
C ASN A 8 11.65 4.60 -7.17
N PHE A 9 10.52 4.82 -6.49
CA PHE A 9 9.43 5.66 -7.02
C PHE A 9 9.71 7.16 -6.89
N LEU A 10 10.67 7.56 -6.05
CA LEU A 10 11.10 8.96 -5.95
C LEU A 10 12.01 9.40 -7.12
N VAL A 11 12.53 8.44 -7.90
CA VAL A 11 13.41 8.67 -9.05
C VAL A 11 12.73 8.41 -10.40
N MET A 12 11.40 8.36 -10.45
CA MET A 12 10.62 8.27 -11.69
C MET A 12 11.05 9.35 -12.70
N GLY A 13 11.24 8.94 -13.96
CA GLY A 13 11.72 9.83 -15.03
C GLY A 13 10.70 10.88 -15.48
N ASP A 14 9.39 10.62 -15.29
CA ASP A 14 8.35 11.59 -15.57
C ASP A 14 8.14 12.56 -14.37
N PRO A 15 8.34 13.88 -14.56
CA PRO A 15 8.25 14.85 -13.47
C PRO A 15 6.84 15.04 -12.89
N GLY A 16 5.79 14.95 -13.69
CA GLY A 16 4.41 15.18 -13.24
C GLY A 16 3.87 13.99 -12.45
N LEU A 17 4.29 12.79 -12.84
CA LEU A 17 3.91 11.55 -12.18
C LEU A 17 4.69 11.34 -10.88
N ARG A 18 5.99 11.69 -10.88
CA ARG A 18 6.78 11.78 -9.65
C ARG A 18 6.14 12.72 -8.63
N ALA A 19 5.63 13.87 -9.06
CA ALA A 19 4.95 14.82 -8.17
C ALA A 19 3.68 14.23 -7.55
N LYS A 20 2.84 13.52 -8.33
CA LYS A 20 1.63 12.85 -7.81
C LYS A 20 1.96 11.76 -6.80
N PHE A 21 2.96 10.93 -7.09
CA PHE A 21 3.41 9.90 -6.17
C PHE A 21 3.97 10.51 -4.88
N GLN A 22 4.80 11.56 -4.99
CA GLN A 22 5.31 12.29 -3.84
C GLN A 22 4.20 12.93 -3.01
N GLU A 23 3.17 13.49 -3.64
CA GLU A 23 2.00 14.03 -2.95
C GLU A 23 1.25 12.93 -2.18
N ALA A 24 0.96 11.80 -2.81
CA ALA A 24 0.31 10.66 -2.16
C ALA A 24 1.14 10.11 -1.00
N PHE A 25 2.44 9.91 -1.21
CA PHE A 25 3.36 9.47 -0.17
C PHE A 25 3.42 10.48 0.99
N THR A 26 3.51 11.78 0.69
CA THR A 26 3.53 12.84 1.71
C THR A 26 2.28 12.81 2.57
N ARG A 27 1.08 12.67 1.97
CA ARG A 27 -0.19 12.52 2.71
C ARG A 27 -0.16 11.31 3.65
N THR A 28 0.52 10.23 3.25
CA THR A 28 0.62 9.02 4.09
C THR A 28 1.61 9.15 5.25
N THR A 29 2.50 10.14 5.17
CA THR A 29 3.51 10.44 6.19
C THR A 29 3.19 11.70 7.01
N ASP A 30 2.13 12.42 6.66
CA ASP A 30 1.69 13.63 7.35
C ASP A 30 1.08 13.26 8.71
N PRO A 31 1.66 13.73 9.84
CA PRO A 31 1.12 13.45 11.17
C PRO A 31 -0.28 14.04 11.40
N GLY A 32 -0.70 15.04 10.61
CA GLY A 32 -2.04 15.61 10.63
C GLY A 32 -3.04 14.88 9.74
N ALA A 33 -2.59 13.93 8.90
CA ALA A 33 -3.49 13.14 8.07
C ALA A 33 -4.15 12.04 8.90
N HIS A 34 -5.47 12.13 9.05
CA HIS A 34 -6.27 11.06 9.63
C HIS A 34 -6.45 9.94 8.61
N GLY A 35 -5.76 8.82 8.80
CA GLY A 35 -5.88 7.67 7.93
C GLY A 35 -5.28 6.40 8.53
N THR A 36 -5.63 5.26 7.94
CA THR A 36 -5.06 3.95 8.27
C THR A 36 -4.36 3.41 7.02
N TYR A 37 -3.11 3.01 7.16
CA TYR A 37 -2.27 2.59 6.04
C TYR A 37 -1.80 1.14 6.22
N PHE A 38 -2.09 0.30 5.23
CA PHE A 38 -1.74 -1.11 5.21
C PHE A 38 -0.50 -1.32 4.35
N TRP A 39 0.67 -0.96 4.89
CA TRP A 39 1.91 -1.06 4.11
C TRP A 39 2.47 -2.49 4.09
N PRO A 40 2.80 -3.01 2.89
CA PRO A 40 3.40 -4.32 2.78
C PRO A 40 4.81 -4.32 3.34
N VAL A 41 5.05 -5.32 4.20
CA VAL A 41 6.40 -5.66 4.68
C VAL A 41 7.24 -6.31 3.57
N GLU A 42 8.54 -6.42 3.78
CA GLU A 42 9.50 -6.97 2.81
C GLU A 42 9.10 -8.35 2.25
N SER A 43 8.56 -9.24 3.10
CA SER A 43 8.11 -10.57 2.67
C SER A 43 6.92 -10.55 1.72
N ALA A 44 6.07 -9.52 1.77
CA ALA A 44 4.97 -9.34 0.82
C ALA A 44 5.51 -8.99 -0.57
N TRP A 45 6.54 -8.14 -0.64
CA TRP A 45 7.23 -7.82 -1.90
C TRP A 45 7.88 -9.06 -2.51
N ALA A 46 8.55 -9.88 -1.70
CA ALA A 46 9.11 -11.16 -2.14
C ALA A 46 8.05 -12.17 -2.61
N SER A 47 6.81 -12.05 -2.14
CA SER A 47 5.68 -12.86 -2.61
C SER A 47 5.20 -12.40 -3.98
N ILE A 48 5.02 -11.10 -4.17
CA ILE A 48 4.54 -10.50 -5.42
C ILE A 48 5.55 -10.74 -6.55
N THR A 49 6.84 -10.53 -6.30
CA THR A 49 7.90 -10.77 -7.30
C THR A 49 7.92 -12.21 -7.79
N ARG A 50 7.70 -13.19 -6.89
CA ARG A 50 7.55 -14.61 -7.25
C ARG A 50 6.28 -14.88 -8.07
N GLN A 51 5.15 -14.29 -7.69
CA GLN A 51 3.88 -14.48 -8.41
C GLN A 51 3.92 -13.90 -9.83
N LEU A 52 4.60 -12.77 -10.01
CA LEU A 52 4.73 -12.09 -11.30
C LEU A 52 5.92 -12.58 -12.13
N CYS A 53 6.72 -13.52 -11.60
CA CYS A 53 7.97 -13.98 -12.22
C CYS A 53 8.93 -12.83 -12.58
N MET A 54 9.02 -11.82 -11.72
CA MET A 54 9.84 -10.62 -11.88
C MET A 54 10.83 -10.48 -10.73
N SER A 55 11.99 -9.87 -10.97
CA SER A 55 12.83 -9.37 -9.89
C SER A 55 12.18 -8.16 -9.20
N LEU A 56 12.62 -7.83 -7.99
CA LEU A 56 12.15 -6.62 -7.31
C LEU A 56 12.43 -5.36 -8.13
N GLN A 57 13.60 -5.28 -8.78
CA GLN A 57 13.96 -4.16 -9.64
C GLN A 57 13.00 -4.06 -10.84
N GLN A 58 12.69 -5.18 -11.51
CA GLN A 58 11.75 -5.19 -12.63
C GLN A 58 10.33 -4.74 -12.21
N LEU A 59 9.88 -5.16 -11.03
CA LEU A 59 8.60 -4.69 -10.48
C LEU A 59 8.62 -3.18 -10.22
N GLN A 60 9.71 -2.67 -9.63
CA GLN A 60 9.90 -1.23 -9.39
C GLN A 60 9.93 -0.44 -10.68
N ASP A 61 10.68 -0.91 -11.69
CA ASP A 61 10.75 -0.26 -13.01
C ASP A 61 9.38 -0.27 -13.70
N THR A 62 8.63 -1.36 -13.57
CA THR A 62 7.25 -1.48 -14.11
C THR A 62 6.32 -0.47 -13.44
N LEU A 63 6.32 -0.40 -12.11
CA LEU A 63 5.50 0.56 -11.37
C LEU A 63 5.96 2.01 -11.59
N ALA A 64 7.26 2.25 -11.80
CA ALA A 64 7.79 3.56 -12.17
C ALA A 64 7.38 4.00 -13.59
N ALA A 65 7.23 3.04 -14.51
CA ALA A 65 6.73 3.27 -15.87
C ALA A 65 5.19 3.35 -15.95
N ALA A 66 4.48 2.79 -14.96
CA ALA A 66 3.02 2.75 -14.86
C ALA A 66 2.54 3.51 -13.61
N PRO A 67 2.57 4.85 -13.66
CA PRO A 67 2.34 5.72 -12.50
C PRO A 67 0.91 5.68 -11.97
N ASP A 68 -0.06 5.43 -12.84
CA ASP A 68 -1.47 5.25 -12.55
C ASP A 68 -1.66 3.97 -11.74
N ILE A 69 -0.96 2.89 -12.12
CA ILE A 69 -0.91 1.64 -11.37
C ILE A 69 -0.20 1.86 -10.03
N ALA A 70 0.92 2.58 -9.99
CA ALA A 70 1.61 2.88 -8.73
C ALA A 70 0.76 3.73 -7.77
N MET A 71 0.01 4.70 -8.29
CA MET A 71 -0.92 5.52 -7.52
C MET A 71 -2.12 4.71 -7.03
N GLN A 72 -2.71 3.89 -7.91
CA GLN A 72 -3.79 2.98 -7.53
C GLN A 72 -3.32 2.02 -6.42
N TYR A 73 -2.13 1.46 -6.57
CA TYR A 73 -1.51 0.62 -5.55
C TYR A 73 -1.36 1.34 -4.21
N MET A 74 -0.94 2.61 -4.19
CA MET A 74 -0.91 3.39 -2.96
C MET A 74 -2.30 3.58 -2.36
N TYR A 75 -3.30 3.87 -3.19
CA TYR A 75 -4.66 4.19 -2.74
C TYR A 75 -5.44 2.97 -2.24
N ILE A 76 -5.26 1.79 -2.84
CA ILE A 76 -5.89 0.55 -2.32
C ILE A 76 -5.34 0.14 -0.95
N ASN A 77 -4.16 0.61 -0.56
CA ASN A 77 -3.55 0.32 0.74
C ASN A 77 -3.83 1.41 1.79
N ALA A 78 -4.55 2.47 1.44
CA ALA A 78 -4.84 3.59 2.32
C ALA A 78 -6.34 3.75 2.55
N VAL A 79 -6.74 3.95 3.81
CA VAL A 79 -8.11 4.25 4.23
C VAL A 79 -8.12 5.68 4.75
N ASN A 80 -8.91 6.57 4.13
CA ASN A 80 -8.95 7.99 4.46
C ASN A 80 -9.90 8.29 5.63
N GLY A 81 -9.59 9.33 6.39
CA GLY A 81 -10.52 9.98 7.32
C GLY A 81 -10.76 9.23 8.63
N THR A 82 -10.08 8.10 8.89
CA THR A 82 -10.21 7.37 10.15
C THR A 82 -8.90 6.66 10.49
N THR A 83 -8.37 6.97 11.67
CA THR A 83 -7.37 6.12 12.32
C THR A 83 -8.12 4.96 12.95
N ILE A 84 -7.90 3.75 12.43
CA ILE A 84 -8.53 2.52 12.88
C ILE A 84 -7.44 1.69 13.55
N MET A 85 -7.64 1.36 14.83
CA MET A 85 -6.74 0.48 15.55
C MET A 85 -7.17 -0.98 15.37
N SER A 86 -6.26 -1.92 15.59
CA SER A 86 -6.58 -3.35 15.49
C SER A 86 -7.68 -3.80 16.46
N SER A 87 -7.90 -3.06 17.54
CA SER A 87 -9.01 -3.25 18.49
C SER A 87 -10.38 -2.91 17.88
N ASP A 88 -10.43 -2.09 16.84
CA ASP A 88 -11.67 -1.64 16.20
C ASP A 88 -12.12 -2.59 15.07
N PHE A 89 -11.23 -3.50 14.67
CA PHE A 89 -11.51 -4.47 13.60
C PHE A 89 -12.62 -5.45 14.00
N LYS A 90 -13.48 -5.73 13.04
CA LYS A 90 -14.60 -6.69 13.15
C LYS A 90 -14.51 -7.68 12.00
N ASP A 91 -14.88 -8.93 12.26
CA ASP A 91 -14.93 -9.94 11.18
C ASP A 91 -16.01 -9.54 10.17
N GLY A 92 -15.64 -9.53 8.89
CA GLY A 92 -16.50 -9.05 7.80
C GLY A 92 -16.55 -7.52 7.66
N MET A 93 -15.68 -6.77 8.36
CA MET A 93 -15.60 -5.31 8.20
C MET A 93 -15.09 -4.97 6.80
N SER A 94 -15.79 -4.04 6.13
CA SER A 94 -15.41 -3.50 4.83
C SER A 94 -14.86 -2.09 5.02
N LEU A 95 -13.57 -1.89 4.72
CA LEU A 95 -12.91 -0.59 4.79
C LEU A 95 -12.82 0.03 3.40
N GLN A 96 -13.50 1.16 3.20
CA GLN A 96 -13.39 1.89 1.93
C GLN A 96 -11.99 2.51 1.82
N THR A 97 -11.27 2.18 0.76
CA THR A 97 -9.94 2.72 0.53
C THR A 97 -10.02 4.07 -0.18
N MET A 98 -8.86 4.71 -0.36
CA MET A 98 -8.72 5.91 -1.18
C MET A 98 -8.94 5.66 -2.67
N ASP A 99 -8.94 4.39 -3.11
CA ASP A 99 -9.26 4.04 -4.50
C ASP A 99 -10.78 3.87 -4.65
N PRO A 100 -11.45 4.72 -5.45
CA PRO A 100 -12.90 4.65 -5.59
C PRO A 100 -13.36 3.28 -6.10
N GLY A 101 -14.28 2.65 -5.36
CA GLY A 101 -14.83 1.34 -5.73
C GLY A 101 -14.02 0.14 -5.25
N PHE A 102 -12.89 0.36 -4.57
CA PHE A 102 -12.14 -0.69 -3.91
C PHE A 102 -12.35 -0.64 -2.38
N ALA A 103 -12.71 -1.78 -1.79
CA ALA A 103 -12.86 -1.90 -0.34
C ALA A 103 -12.07 -3.09 0.20
N LEU A 104 -11.27 -2.86 1.24
CA LEU A 104 -10.54 -3.91 1.95
C LEU A 104 -11.51 -4.69 2.85
N GLN A 105 -11.66 -5.97 2.58
CA GLN A 105 -12.46 -6.88 3.40
C GLN A 105 -11.58 -7.48 4.50
N LEU A 106 -11.86 -7.14 5.75
CA LEU A 106 -11.20 -7.73 6.91
C LEU A 106 -11.88 -9.02 7.30
N ARG A 107 -11.09 -10.09 7.45
CA ARG A 107 -11.57 -11.40 7.88
C ARG A 107 -10.71 -11.90 9.01
N LYS A 108 -11.34 -12.21 10.14
CA LYS A 108 -10.64 -12.81 11.27
C LYS A 108 -10.27 -14.24 10.93
N ARG A 109 -8.97 -14.56 10.98
CA ARG A 109 -8.46 -15.92 10.78
C ARG A 109 -7.91 -16.47 12.08
N THR A 110 -7.96 -17.80 12.22
CA THR A 110 -7.26 -18.51 13.28
C THR A 110 -6.03 -19.17 12.66
N VAL A 111 -4.85 -18.73 13.09
CA VAL A 111 -3.57 -19.29 12.64
C VAL A 111 -2.86 -19.84 13.87
N ASN A 112 -2.57 -21.14 13.88
CA ASN A 112 -1.93 -21.84 15.01
C ASN A 112 -2.62 -21.59 16.36
N GLY A 113 -3.96 -21.54 16.37
CA GLY A 113 -4.76 -21.31 17.58
C GLY A 113 -4.91 -19.84 18.00
N SER A 114 -4.20 -18.92 17.34
CA SER A 114 -4.26 -17.49 17.62
C SER A 114 -5.12 -16.75 16.60
N ALA A 115 -5.93 -15.81 17.07
CA ALA A 115 -6.68 -14.91 16.20
C ALA A 115 -5.75 -13.90 15.52
N GLN A 116 -5.89 -13.77 14.20
CA GLN A 116 -5.17 -12.81 13.35
C GLN A 116 -6.17 -12.12 12.42
N TRP A 117 -5.86 -10.89 12.02
CA TRP A 117 -6.65 -10.08 11.08
C TRP A 117 -6.03 -10.10 9.69
#